data_AF-A0A366F3A3-F1
#
_entry.id   AF-A0A366F3A3-F1
#
_cell.length_a   1.000
_cell.length_b   1.000
_cell.length_c   1.000
_cell.angle_alpha   90.00
_cell.angle_beta   90.00
_cell.angle_gamma   90.00
#
_symmetry.space_group_name_H-M   'P 1'
#
loop_
_entity.id
_entity.type
_entity.pdbx_description
1 polymer ?
#
loop_
_entity_poly.entity_id
_entity_poly.type
_entity_poly.pdbx_seq_one_letter_code
_entity_poly.pdbx_strand_id
1 'polypeptide(L)'
;MDKRWKVAFVDAFEPEFEALPEAVQDELLASAKLLAAFGPQLGRPHADTLDDSVFANMKELRFDADGGVWRVAFAFDPERQGVLLVAGDKPR
;
A
#
# COMPACT_ATOMS: atom_id res chain seq x y z
N MET A 1 -9.07 -18.00 -15.57
CA MET A 1 -7.83 -17.74 -14.81
C MET A 1 -8.00 -16.41 -14.14
N ASP A 2 -8.16 -16.42 -12.81
CA ASP A 2 -8.28 -15.20 -12.01
C ASP A 2 -7.03 -14.33 -12.23
N LYS A 3 -7.19 -13.22 -12.96
CA LYS A 3 -6.07 -12.29 -13.24
C LYS A 3 -5.86 -11.43 -12.00
N ARG A 4 -5.02 -11.91 -11.07
CA ARG A 4 -4.48 -11.10 -9.98
C ARG A 4 -3.67 -9.94 -10.55
N TRP A 5 -3.80 -8.77 -9.94
CA TRP A 5 -2.96 -7.61 -10.19
C TRP A 5 -1.54 -7.88 -9.70
N LYS A 6 -0.54 -7.34 -10.41
CA LYS A 6 0.82 -7.30 -9.87
C LYS A 6 0.89 -6.18 -8.85
N VAL A 7 1.66 -6.40 -7.78
CA VAL A 7 2.00 -5.36 -6.81
C VAL A 7 3.52 -5.34 -6.70
N ALA A 8 4.12 -4.15 -6.78
CA ALA A 8 5.56 -3.94 -6.72
C ALA A 8 5.87 -2.75 -5.81
N PHE A 9 7.10 -2.70 -5.32
CA PHE A 9 7.64 -1.52 -4.66
C PHE A 9 8.38 -0.68 -5.69
N VAL A 10 8.43 0.64 -5.51
CA VAL A 10 9.46 1.44 -6.18
C VAL A 10 10.81 1.14 -5.53
N ASP A 11 11.89 1.16 -6.31
CA ASP A 11 13.25 0.90 -5.81
C ASP A 11 13.61 1.77 -4.60
N ALA A 12 13.12 3.01 -4.57
CA ALA A 12 13.34 3.94 -3.45
C ALA A 12 12.65 3.53 -2.14
N PHE A 13 11.61 2.70 -2.21
CA PHE A 13 10.84 2.25 -1.04
C PHE A 13 11.38 0.96 -0.44
N GLU A 14 12.13 0.14 -1.18
CA GLU A 14 12.74 -1.09 -0.66
C GLU A 14 13.56 -0.89 0.64
N PRO A 15 14.51 0.06 0.72
CA PRO A 15 15.28 0.25 1.95
C PRO A 15 14.43 0.80 3.10
N GLU A 16 13.37 1.54 2.81
CA GLU A 16 12.41 1.99 3.84
C GLU A 16 11.62 0.81 4.39
N PHE A 17 11.11 -0.05 3.50
CA PHE A 17 10.40 -1.28 3.88
C PHE A 17 11.26 -2.19 4.77
N GLU A 18 12.52 -2.41 4.40
CA GLU A 18 13.45 -3.23 5.18
C GLU A 18 13.72 -2.67 6.58
N ALA A 19 13.59 -1.35 6.76
CA ALA A 19 13.79 -0.67 8.04
C ALA A 19 12.52 -0.65 8.92
N LEU A 20 11.35 -1.03 8.39
CA LEU A 20 10.11 -1.09 9.19
C LEU A 20 10.16 -2.22 10.23
N PRO A 21 9.44 -2.10 11.36
CA PRO A 21 9.27 -3.21 12.29
C PRO A 21 8.71 -4.45 11.57
N GLU A 22 9.13 -5.65 11.97
CA GLU A 22 8.75 -6.91 11.31
C GLU A 22 7.22 -7.10 11.23
N ALA A 23 6.50 -6.75 12.31
CA ALA A 23 5.04 -6.82 12.32
C ALA A 23 4.37 -5.88 11.28
N VAL A 24 5.01 -4.75 10.98
CA VAL A 24 4.54 -3.79 9.97
C VAL A 24 4.84 -4.32 8.58
N GLN A 25 6.01 -4.92 8.36
CA GLN A 25 6.36 -5.58 7.11
C GLN A 25 5.36 -6.69 6.77
N ASP A 26 5.04 -7.55 7.75
CA ASP A 26 4.09 -8.66 7.59
C ASP A 26 2.69 -8.16 7.20
N GLU A 27 2.17 -7.16 7.90
CA GLU A 27 0.84 -6.62 7.65
C GLU A 27 0.79 -5.85 6.32
N LEU A 28 1.86 -5.15 5.95
CA LEU A 28 1.99 -4.52 4.64
C LEU A 28 1.97 -5.56 3.51
N LEU A 29 2.71 -6.67 3.65
CA LEU A 29 2.70 -7.75 2.67
C LEU A 29 1.33 -8.45 2.60
N ALA A 30 0.61 -8.57 3.72
CA ALA A 30 -0.77 -9.06 3.74
C ALA A 30 -1.71 -8.10 2.99
N SER A 31 -1.59 -6.80 3.24
CA SER A 31 -2.34 -5.75 2.54
C SER A 31 -2.02 -5.70 1.04
N ALA A 32 -0.76 -5.91 0.65
CA ALA A 32 -0.35 -6.02 -0.74
C ALA A 32 -0.97 -7.25 -1.44
N LYS A 33 -1.17 -8.37 -0.74
CA LYS A 33 -1.88 -9.54 -1.29
C LYS A 33 -3.36 -9.24 -1.52
N LEU A 34 -4.01 -8.47 -0.63
CA LEU A 34 -5.37 -7.98 -0.88
C LEU A 34 -5.41 -7.06 -2.11
N LEU A 35 -4.45 -6.14 -2.23
CA LEU A 35 -4.35 -5.28 -3.40
C LEU A 35 -4.15 -6.08 -4.70
N ALA A 36 -3.33 -7.13 -4.66
CA ALA A 36 -3.15 -8.04 -5.80
C ALA A 36 -4.45 -8.79 -6.17
N ALA A 37 -5.27 -9.17 -5.18
CA ALA A 37 -6.50 -9.91 -5.41
C ALA A 37 -7.61 -9.01 -5.99
N PHE A 38 -7.80 -7.82 -5.42
CA PHE A 38 -8.94 -6.94 -5.75
C PHE A 38 -8.58 -5.82 -6.73
N GLY A 39 -7.30 -5.45 -6.82
CA GLY A 39 -6.84 -4.35 -7.67
C GLY A 39 -7.59 -3.05 -7.37
N PRO A 40 -8.06 -2.30 -8.39
CA PRO A 40 -8.82 -1.07 -8.22
C PRO A 40 -10.12 -1.21 -7.40
N GLN A 41 -10.63 -2.43 -7.22
CA GLN A 41 -11.82 -2.70 -6.42
C GLN A 41 -11.51 -2.79 -4.91
N LEU A 42 -10.23 -2.81 -4.51
CA LEU A 42 -9.88 -2.70 -3.10
C LEU A 42 -10.27 -1.31 -2.58
N GLY A 43 -11.15 -1.29 -1.60
CA GLY A 43 -11.62 -0.07 -0.94
C GLY A 43 -11.56 -0.20 0.57
N ARG A 44 -12.35 0.63 1.27
CA ARG A 44 -12.38 0.66 2.73
C ARG A 44 -12.79 -0.72 3.31
N PRO A 45 -12.23 -1.15 4.46
CA PRO A 45 -11.31 -0.38 5.32
C PRO A 45 -9.83 -0.42 4.90
N HIS A 46 -9.46 -1.28 3.95
CA HIS A 46 -8.06 -1.60 3.63
C HIS A 46 -7.37 -0.63 2.68
N ALA A 47 -8.14 0.10 1.87
CA ALA A 47 -7.62 1.12 0.98
C ALA A 47 -8.56 2.32 0.88
N ASP A 48 -7.99 3.48 0.60
CA ASP A 48 -8.74 4.70 0.33
C ASP A 48 -8.02 5.58 -0.70
N THR A 49 -8.69 6.64 -1.14
CA THR A 49 -8.00 7.74 -1.84
C THR A 49 -7.11 8.49 -0.85
N LEU A 50 -5.90 8.83 -1.26
CA LEU A 50 -5.02 9.70 -0.48
C LEU A 50 -5.41 11.16 -0.73
N ASP A 51 -6.10 11.75 0.24
CA ASP A 51 -6.48 13.16 0.21
C ASP A 51 -5.23 14.07 0.29
N ASP A 52 -5.33 15.31 -0.20
CA ASP A 52 -4.26 16.33 -0.21
C ASP A 52 -2.98 15.99 -1.00
N SER A 53 -2.99 14.89 -1.76
CA SER A 53 -1.96 14.58 -2.74
C SER A 53 -1.99 15.56 -3.92
N VAL A 54 -0.82 15.99 -4.41
CA VAL A 54 -0.71 16.74 -5.67
C VAL A 54 -1.12 15.91 -6.89
N PHE A 55 -1.21 14.58 -6.73
CA PHE A 55 -1.70 13.63 -7.73
C PHE A 55 -3.10 13.13 -7.36
N ALA A 56 -4.11 13.46 -8.18
CA ALA A 56 -5.52 13.18 -7.90
C ALA A 56 -5.89 11.69 -7.80
N ASN A 57 -5.05 10.78 -8.32
CA ASN A 57 -5.32 9.34 -8.34
C ASN A 57 -4.48 8.56 -7.31
N MET A 58 -3.81 9.27 -6.39
CA MET A 58 -3.02 8.63 -5.35
C MET A 58 -3.94 7.93 -4.34
N LYS A 59 -3.54 6.75 -3.89
CA LYS A 59 -4.28 5.92 -2.93
C LYS A 59 -3.41 5.59 -1.73
N GLU A 60 -4.02 5.14 -0.65
CA GLU A 60 -3.32 4.62 0.54
C GLU A 60 -3.84 3.23 0.92
N LEU A 61 -2.95 2.29 1.21
CA LEU A 61 -3.26 1.10 1.99
C LEU A 61 -3.35 1.51 3.46
N ARG A 62 -4.23 0.86 4.22
CA ARG A 62 -4.55 1.22 5.60
C ARG A 62 -4.62 -0.04 6.47
N PHE A 63 -3.81 -0.07 7.54
CA PHE A 63 -3.78 -1.19 8.47
C PHE A 63 -3.18 -0.78 9.83
N ASP A 64 -3.48 -1.54 10.87
CA ASP A 64 -2.90 -1.35 12.21
C ASP A 64 -1.83 -2.43 12.42
N ALA A 65 -0.64 -2.02 12.88
CA ALA A 65 0.47 -2.93 13.15
C ALA A 65 1.46 -2.29 14.13
N ASP A 66 2.08 -3.10 14.97
CA ASP A 66 3.07 -2.65 15.98
C ASP A 66 2.59 -1.49 16.87
N GLY A 67 1.28 -1.46 17.17
CA GLY A 67 0.64 -0.38 17.94
C GLY A 67 0.43 0.93 17.18
N GLY A 68 0.87 1.04 15.92
CA GLY A 68 0.67 2.18 15.03
C GLY A 68 -0.51 2.03 14.06
N VAL A 69 -0.86 3.14 13.39
CA VAL A 69 -1.89 3.20 12.35
C VAL A 69 -1.22 3.57 11.04
N TRP A 70 -0.91 2.55 10.25
CA TRP A 70 -0.06 2.68 9.08
C TRP A 70 -0.83 3.03 7.83
N ARG A 71 -0.23 3.89 7.01
CA ARG A 71 -0.69 4.28 5.68
C ARG A 71 0.44 4.10 4.70
N VAL A 72 0.18 3.42 3.59
CA VAL A 72 1.18 3.23 2.52
C VAL A 72 0.64 3.79 1.22
N ALA A 73 1.28 4.85 0.72
CA ALA A 73 0.87 5.48 -0.53
C ALA A 73 1.13 4.54 -1.70
N PHE A 74 0.19 4.47 -2.63
CA PHE A 74 0.33 3.68 -3.86
C PHE A 74 -0.44 4.29 -5.03
N ALA A 75 -0.05 3.91 -6.23
CA ALA A 75 -0.75 4.23 -7.46
C ALA A 75 -0.89 3.00 -8.37
N PHE A 76 -1.83 3.05 -9.31
CA PHE A 76 -1.86 2.08 -10.41
C PHE A 76 -1.12 2.64 -11.62
N ASP A 77 -0.21 1.87 -12.17
CA ASP A 77 0.55 2.24 -13.37
C ASP A 77 -0.21 1.87 -14.67
N PRO A 78 0.27 2.34 -15.85
CA PRO A 78 -0.29 1.96 -17.14
C PRO A 78 -0.17 0.46 -17.48
N GLU A 79 0.76 -0.25 -16.85
CA GLU A 79 0.98 -1.70 -17.02
C GLU A 79 0.05 -2.56 -16.15
N ARG A 80 -0.90 -1.92 -15.45
CA ARG A 80 -1.86 -2.55 -14.56
C ARG A 80 -1.20 -3.21 -13.35
N GLN A 81 -0.31 -2.47 -12.69
CA GLN A 81 0.34 -2.84 -11.44
C GLN A 81 -0.02 -1.84 -10.35
N GLY A 82 -0.20 -2.32 -9.11
CA GLY A 82 -0.18 -1.45 -7.93
C GLY A 82 1.26 -1.22 -7.51
N VAL A 83 1.68 0.03 -7.41
CA VAL A 83 3.07 0.39 -7.07
C VAL A 83 3.07 1.09 -5.71
N LEU A 84 3.70 0.49 -4.70
CA LEU A 84 3.83 1.06 -3.35
C LEU A 84 5.03 2.03 -3.32
N LEU A 85 4.83 3.18 -2.69
CA LEU A 85 5.72 4.35 -2.80
C LEU A 85 6.44 4.70 -1.52
N VAL A 86 5.72 4.76 -0.40
CA VAL A 86 6.20 5.23 0.91
C VAL A 86 5.22 4.81 1.99
N ALA A 87 5.73 4.51 3.19
CA ALA A 87 4.96 4.20 4.37
C ALA A 87 5.02 5.35 5.39
N GLY A 88 3.93 5.52 6.13
CA GLY A 88 3.90 6.44 7.25
C GLY A 88 3.02 5.87 8.35
N ASP A 89 3.53 5.88 9.58
CA ASP A 89 2.71 5.71 10.76
C ASP A 89 1.99 7.04 11.02
N LYS A 90 0.67 7.00 11.16
CA LYS A 90 -0.09 8.12 11.65
C LYS A 90 -0.12 8.01 13.18
N PRO A 91 0.75 8.75 13.90
CA PRO A 91 0.64 8.81 15.35
C PRO A 91 -0.78 9.26 15.71
N ARG A 92 -1.37 8.60 16.70
CA ARG A 92 -2.65 8.99 17.27
C ARG A 92 -2.59 10.37 17.90
#